data_AF-A0A3D3CUC1-F1
#
_entry.id   AF-A0A3D3CUC1-F1
#
_cell.length_a   1.000
_cell.length_b   1.000
_cell.length_c   1.000
_cell.angle_alpha   90.00
_cell.angle_beta   90.00
_cell.angle_gamma   90.00
#
_symmetry.space_group_name_H-M   'P 1'
#
loop_
_entity.id
_entity.type
_entity.pdbx_description
1 polymer ?
#
loop_
_entity_poly.entity_id
_entity_poly.type
_entity_poly.pdbx_seq_one_letter_code
_entity_poly.pdbx_strand_id
1 'polypeptide(L)' 'IYKGMPIGQLIYFPVDGEIEVKYNQKKDAKYSGQINKPVESMMWKNKF' A
#
# COMPACT_ATOMS: atom_id res chain seq x y z
N ILE A 1 10.57 -3.19 21.36
CA ILE A 1 9.43 -2.59 20.61
C ILE A 1 8.36 -2.25 21.64
N TYR A 2 8.00 -0.97 21.76
CA TYR A 2 6.97 -0.49 22.70
C TYR A 2 5.79 0.06 21.92
N LYS A 3 4.57 -0.16 22.45
CA LYS A 3 3.35 0.41 21.85
C LYS A 3 3.46 1.94 21.83
N GLY A 4 3.29 2.53 20.66
CA GLY A 4 3.30 3.99 20.47
C GLY A 4 4.69 4.61 20.27
N MET A 5 5.78 3.83 20.28
CA MET A 5 7.09 4.38 19.93
C MET A 5 7.12 4.75 18.43
N PRO A 6 7.71 5.89 18.03
CA PRO A 6 7.93 6.19 16.62
C PRO A 6 8.84 5.14 15.98
N ILE A 7 8.45 4.58 14.83
CA ILE A 7 9.19 3.50 14.13
C ILE A 7 9.50 3.83 12.67
N GLY A 8 9.10 5.00 12.20
CA GLY A 8 9.29 5.41 10.82
C GLY A 8 8.64 6.76 10.55
N GLN A 9 8.87 7.27 9.34
CA GLN A 9 8.36 8.53 8.86
C GLN A 9 7.87 8.37 7.41
N LEU A 10 6.84 9.12 7.03
CA LEU A 10 6.40 9.22 5.64
C LEU A 10 7.10 10.42 4.99
N ILE A 11 7.72 10.18 3.83
CA ILE A 11 8.32 11.22 3.00
C ILE A 11 7.62 11.14 1.64
N TYR A 12 7.03 12.24 1.21
CA TYR A 12 6.28 12.32 -0.04
C TYR A 12 7.13 12.96 -1.13
N PHE A 13 6.99 12.44 -2.34
CA PHE A 13 7.57 13.01 -3.55
C PHE A 13 6.45 13.37 -4.52
N PRO A 14 6.52 14.52 -5.20
CA PRO A 14 5.57 14.84 -6.26
C PRO A 14 5.76 13.90 -7.44
N VAL A 15 4.67 13.66 -8.16
CA VAL A 15 4.71 12.99 -9.45
C VAL A 15 4.21 13.99 -10.48
N ASP A 16 4.97 14.19 -11.54
CA ASP A 16 4.59 15.06 -12.64
C ASP A 16 3.60 14.34 -13.57
N GLY A 17 2.57 15.07 -14.02
CA GLY A 17 1.53 14.55 -14.91
C GLY A 17 0.36 13.87 -14.20
N GLU A 18 -0.52 13.27 -15.00
CA GLU A 18 -1.70 12.56 -14.49
C GLU A 18 -1.39 11.10 -14.16
N ILE A 19 -1.93 10.61 -13.04
CA ILE A 19 -1.84 9.21 -12.67
C ILE A 19 -2.87 8.42 -13.48
N GLU A 20 -2.41 7.67 -14.48
CA GLU A 20 -3.27 6.88 -15.38
C GLU A 20 -4.13 5.84 -14.63
N VAL A 21 -3.53 5.09 -13.70
CA VAL A 21 -4.24 4.10 -12.87
C VAL A 21 -3.78 4.24 -11.42
N LYS A 22 -4.65 4.81 -10.58
CA LYS A 22 -4.38 4.90 -9.14
C LYS A 22 -4.40 3.50 -8.51
N TYR A 23 -3.56 3.28 -7.50
CA TYR A 23 -3.44 1.96 -6.86
C TYR A 23 -4.78 1.44 -6.29
N ASN A 24 -5.61 2.32 -5.73
CA ASN A 24 -6.93 1.94 -5.23
C ASN A 24 -7.94 1.54 -6.33
N GLN A 25 -7.68 1.91 -7.58
CA GLN A 25 -8.50 1.57 -8.76
C GLN A 25 -7.91 0.42 -9.57
N LYS A 26 -6.65 0.03 -9.30
CA LYS A 26 -5.96 -1.05 -9.99
C LYS A 26 -6.60 -2.40 -9.65
N LYS A 27 -7.05 -3.15 -10.67
CA LYS A 27 -7.85 -4.38 -10.53
C LYS A 27 -7.14 -5.51 -9.77
N ASP A 28 -5.84 -5.59 -9.89
CA ASP A 28 -4.96 -6.58 -9.25
C ASP A 28 -4.26 -6.04 -7.99
N ALA A 29 -4.65 -4.84 -7.53
CA ALA A 29 -4.17 -4.30 -6.26
C ALA A 29 -4.58 -5.20 -5.11
N LYS A 30 -3.59 -5.62 -4.32
CA LYS A 30 -3.78 -6.64 -3.28
C LYS A 30 -4.23 -6.08 -1.94
N TYR A 31 -3.91 -4.80 -1.69
CA TYR A 31 -3.99 -4.19 -0.36
C TYR A 31 -4.78 -2.87 -0.35
N SER A 32 -5.66 -2.67 -1.33
CA SER A 32 -6.57 -1.51 -1.34
C SER A 32 -7.54 -1.59 -0.16
N GLY A 33 -7.64 -0.51 0.64
CA GLY A 33 -8.54 -0.46 1.81
C GLY A 33 -8.04 -1.23 3.04
N GLN A 34 -6.72 -1.39 3.18
CA GLN A 34 -6.12 -2.09 4.32
C GLN A 34 -6.52 -1.43 5.66
N ILE A 35 -6.95 -2.26 6.61
CA ILE A 35 -7.25 -1.86 7.99
C ILE A 35 -5.97 -1.47 8.75
N ASN A 36 -6.09 -0.82 9.92
CA ASN A 36 -4.94 -0.45 10.75
C ASN A 36 -4.33 -1.67 11.50
N LYS A 37 -4.02 -2.73 10.76
CA LYS A 37 -3.39 -3.97 11.21
C LYS A 37 -2.56 -4.58 10.06
N PRO A 38 -1.51 -5.36 10.39
CA PRO A 38 -0.81 -6.17 9.39
C PRO A 38 -1.78 -7.13 8.69
N VAL A 39 -1.55 -7.35 7.40
CA VAL A 39 -2.29 -8.31 6.57
C VAL A 39 -1.28 -9.26 5.94
N GLU A 40 -1.62 -10.55 5.84
CA GLU A 40 -0.75 -11.55 5.24
C GLU A 40 -0.51 -11.30 3.75
N SER A 41 0.58 -11.85 3.25
CA SER A 41 0.95 -11.78 1.83
C SER A 41 -0.14 -12.37 0.94
N MET A 42 -0.55 -11.59 -0.08
CA MET A 42 -1.50 -12.04 -1.11
C MET A 42 -0.82 -12.35 -2.45
N MET A 43 0.47 -12.73 -2.43
CA MET A 43 1.21 -13.05 -3.65
C MET A 43 0.61 -14.22 -4.43
N TRP A 44 -0.07 -15.15 -3.74
CA TRP A 44 -0.82 -16.26 -4.32
C TRP A 44 -1.95 -15.83 -5.27
N LYS A 45 -2.38 -14.56 -5.25
CA LYS A 45 -3.39 -14.01 -6.19
C LYS A 45 -2.81 -13.67 -7.57
N ASN A 46 -1.48 -13.67 -7.72
CA ASN A 46 -0.87 -13.45 -9.03
C ASN A 46 -1.19 -14.60 -9.97
N LYS A 47 -1.51 -14.26 -11.22
CA LYS A 47 -1.55 -15.21 -12.33
C LYS A 47 -0.20 -15.10 -13.04
N PHE A 48 0.52 -16.22 -13.13
CA PHE A 48 1.76 -16.37 -13.88
C PHE A 48 1.46 -16.94 -15.27
#